data_AF-A0A494YY81-F1
#
_entry.id   AF-A0A494YY81-F1
#
_cell.length_a   1.000
_cell.length_b   1.000
_cell.length_c   1.000
_cell.angle_alpha   90.00
_cell.angle_beta   90.00
_cell.angle_gamma   90.00
#
_symmetry.space_group_name_H-M   'P 1'
#
loop_
_entity.id
_entity.type
_entity.pdbx_description
1 polymer ?
#
loop_
_entity_poly.entity_id
_entity_poly.type
_entity_poly.pdbx_seq_one_letter_code
_entity_poly.pdbx_strand_id
1 'polypeptide(L)'
;MTYQISTNTFLVDRTIFTNIYPDLKGNRLRIYLLMCRVTGAKQNGSCFMGINTIAKEVNLSEYHTRIAIEWLCNNYFIQKVMKPYQSNRYRILVTPDYDDVNKKYYSNEGIIRNRFNMKDSLNGYVELPVEVMRGSILRDKTLWSDRKIRIFGQLYLFHWIDEFGGVDPRTIHFKNNSIYINDLLSYTLGCSKNDIERSIRWLIKQGYATEVEAVYRTNNNSFYKEQQYVGDATEINILPTDKIIKVIRMNCIPSLKLQNAINRTGGKIAL
;
A
#
# COMPACT_ATOMS: atom_id res chain seq x y z
N MET A 1 -12.15 17.06 10.21
CA MET A 1 -11.58 15.78 9.70
C MET A 1 -10.12 15.81 10.09
N THR A 2 -9.57 14.75 10.70
CA THR A 2 -8.20 14.82 11.23
C THR A 2 -7.35 13.79 10.52
N TYR A 3 -6.36 14.25 9.75
CA TYR A 3 -5.38 13.33 9.15
C TYR A 3 -4.45 12.80 10.23
N GLN A 4 -4.14 11.50 10.14
CA GLN A 4 -3.18 10.85 11.01
C GLN A 4 -1.80 10.88 10.35
N ILE A 5 -0.84 11.54 10.97
CA ILE A 5 0.53 11.57 10.46
C ILE A 5 1.35 10.44 11.06
N SER A 6 2.02 9.68 10.21
CA SER A 6 2.84 8.54 10.62
C SER A 6 4.33 8.81 10.45
N THR A 7 5.09 8.63 11.54
CA THR A 7 6.56 8.66 11.52
C THR A 7 7.17 7.27 11.27
N ASN A 8 6.34 6.22 11.29
CA ASN A 8 6.78 4.83 11.19
C ASN A 8 6.13 4.13 10.00
N THR A 9 6.95 3.70 9.05
CA THR A 9 6.48 3.00 7.86
C THR A 9 7.07 1.61 7.73
N PHE A 10 6.48 0.80 6.86
CA PHE A 10 7.01 -0.49 6.45
C PHE A 10 6.86 -0.71 4.95
N LEU A 11 7.71 -1.58 4.40
CA LEU A 11 7.76 -1.87 2.97
C LEU A 11 7.06 -3.20 2.67
N VAL A 12 6.33 -3.22 1.56
CA VAL A 12 5.72 -4.43 0.99
C VAL A 12 5.95 -4.39 -0.52
N ASP A 13 6.41 -5.48 -1.14
CA ASP A 13 6.52 -5.55 -2.60
C ASP A 13 5.16 -5.24 -3.25
N ARG A 14 5.15 -4.45 -4.34
CA ARG A 14 3.88 -3.98 -4.91
C ARG A 14 3.04 -5.13 -5.49
N THR A 15 3.70 -6.21 -5.90
CA THR A 15 3.12 -7.45 -6.43
C THR A 15 2.16 -8.12 -5.44
N ILE A 16 2.37 -7.94 -4.13
CA ILE A 16 1.47 -8.43 -3.07
C ILE A 16 0.06 -7.85 -3.19
N PHE A 17 -0.07 -6.66 -3.74
CA PHE A 17 -1.36 -5.99 -3.93
C PHE A 17 -1.93 -6.17 -5.34
N THR A 18 -1.39 -7.09 -6.14
CA THR A 18 -1.86 -7.42 -7.50
C THR A 18 -2.59 -8.75 -7.52
N ASN A 19 -2.95 -9.32 -8.67
CA ASN A 19 -3.47 -10.68 -8.79
C ASN A 19 -2.39 -11.73 -9.11
N ILE A 20 -1.09 -11.37 -9.11
CA ILE A 20 0.03 -12.27 -9.45
C ILE A 20 0.06 -13.52 -8.56
N TYR A 21 -0.23 -13.39 -7.26
CA TYR A 21 -0.19 -14.52 -6.31
C TYR A 21 -1.62 -14.95 -5.92
N PRO A 22 -2.25 -15.90 -6.64
CA PRO A 22 -3.63 -16.30 -6.38
C PRO A 22 -3.81 -17.01 -5.02
N ASP A 23 -2.76 -17.67 -4.53
CA ASP A 23 -2.80 -18.44 -3.28
C ASP A 23 -2.38 -17.65 -2.03
N LEU A 24 -1.83 -16.45 -2.21
CA LEU A 24 -1.53 -15.52 -1.12
C LEU A 24 -2.82 -14.82 -0.66
N LYS A 25 -3.69 -15.57 0.00
CA LYS A 25 -5.03 -15.12 0.42
C LYS A 25 -5.34 -15.51 1.87
N GLY A 26 -6.38 -14.91 2.43
CA GLY A 26 -6.87 -15.18 3.77
C GLY A 26 -5.80 -14.98 4.84
N ASN A 27 -5.50 -16.05 5.57
CA ASN A 27 -4.53 -16.04 6.67
C ASN A 27 -3.10 -15.75 6.20
N ARG A 28 -2.73 -16.26 5.00
CA ARG A 28 -1.37 -16.12 4.44
C ARG A 28 -1.05 -14.65 4.18
N LEU A 29 -1.95 -13.93 3.52
CA LEU A 29 -1.80 -12.50 3.25
C LEU A 29 -1.71 -11.69 4.55
N ARG A 30 -2.59 -11.94 5.52
CA ARG A 30 -2.62 -11.19 6.79
C ARG A 30 -1.36 -11.40 7.62
N ILE A 31 -0.90 -12.65 7.75
CA ILE A 31 0.33 -12.96 8.46
C ILE A 31 1.53 -12.35 7.74
N TYR A 32 1.60 -12.44 6.42
CA TYR A 32 2.68 -11.80 5.66
C TYR A 32 2.71 -10.27 5.89
N LEU A 33 1.57 -9.58 5.77
CA LEU A 33 1.47 -8.15 6.03
C LEU A 33 1.82 -7.78 7.48
N LEU A 34 1.40 -8.58 8.46
CA LEU A 34 1.81 -8.41 9.86
C LEU A 34 3.33 -8.48 10.00
N MET A 35 3.96 -9.48 9.39
CA MET A 35 5.41 -9.66 9.48
C MET A 35 6.17 -8.52 8.79
N CYS A 36 5.68 -8.03 7.65
CA CYS A 36 6.20 -6.80 7.01
C CYS A 36 6.08 -5.59 7.95
N ARG A 37 4.91 -5.39 8.57
CA ARG A 37 4.65 -4.30 9.53
C ARG A 37 5.63 -4.32 10.70
N VAL A 38 5.87 -5.49 11.28
CA VAL A 38 6.77 -5.67 12.44
C VAL A 38 8.24 -5.44 12.06
N THR A 39 8.61 -5.87 10.84
CA THR A 39 9.93 -5.62 10.29
C THR A 39 10.18 -4.12 10.07
N GLY A 40 9.14 -3.37 9.70
CA GLY A 40 9.26 -1.96 9.35
C GLY A 40 10.00 -1.76 8.02
N ALA A 41 10.65 -0.60 7.89
CA ALA A 41 11.53 -0.28 6.76
C ALA A 41 13.00 -0.75 6.96
N LYS A 42 13.26 -1.65 7.92
CA LYS A 42 14.61 -2.17 8.22
C LYS A 42 15.16 -2.99 7.03
N GLN A 43 16.46 -2.84 6.78
CA GLN A 43 17.14 -3.38 5.59
C GLN A 43 17.34 -4.90 5.56
N ASN A 44 17.32 -5.57 6.72
CA ASN A 44 17.64 -7.00 6.81
C ASN A 44 16.42 -7.93 6.81
N GLY A 45 15.21 -7.36 6.67
CA GLY A 45 13.97 -8.12 6.64
C GLY A 45 13.68 -8.94 7.92
N SER A 46 14.45 -8.76 8.99
CA SER A 46 14.38 -9.66 10.14
C SER A 46 13.22 -9.32 11.08
N CYS A 47 12.40 -10.32 11.37
CA CYS A 47 11.30 -10.27 12.31
C CYS A 47 11.49 -11.35 13.39
N PHE A 48 11.27 -10.97 14.64
CA PHE A 48 11.18 -11.92 15.75
C PHE A 48 9.78 -11.85 16.33
N MET A 49 9.00 -12.92 16.16
CA MET A 49 7.65 -13.00 16.72
C MET A 49 7.25 -14.45 16.94
N GLY A 50 6.82 -14.76 18.16
CA GLY A 50 6.31 -16.09 18.50
C GLY A 50 4.98 -16.38 17.81
N ILE A 51 4.72 -17.66 17.51
CA ILE A 51 3.46 -18.13 16.91
C ILE A 51 2.24 -17.64 17.68
N ASN A 52 2.26 -17.71 19.02
CA ASN A 52 1.17 -17.25 19.88
C ASN A 52 0.88 -15.75 19.69
N THR A 53 1.93 -14.92 19.60
CA THR A 53 1.81 -13.48 19.37
C THR A 53 1.22 -13.19 18.00
N ILE A 54 1.70 -13.88 16.95
CA ILE A 54 1.14 -13.75 15.59
C ILE A 54 -0.35 -14.12 15.62
N ALA A 55 -0.68 -15.27 16.21
CA ALA A 55 -2.05 -15.78 16.31
C ALA A 55 -3.00 -14.77 16.97
N LYS A 56 -2.59 -14.16 18.09
CA LYS A 56 -3.33 -13.08 18.76
C LYS A 56 -3.47 -11.83 17.90
N GLU A 57 -2.39 -11.43 17.22
CA GLU A 57 -2.37 -10.23 16.39
C GLU A 57 -3.29 -10.31 15.17
N VAL A 58 -3.46 -11.49 14.56
CA VAL A 58 -4.35 -11.70 13.40
C VAL A 58 -5.67 -12.39 13.74
N ASN A 59 -5.97 -12.58 15.02
CA ASN A 59 -7.16 -13.28 15.52
C ASN A 59 -7.35 -14.68 14.89
N LEU A 60 -6.34 -15.54 15.04
CA LEU A 60 -6.29 -16.91 14.55
C LEU A 60 -5.93 -17.89 15.67
N SER A 61 -6.20 -19.18 15.46
CA SER A 61 -5.59 -20.23 16.27
C SER A 61 -4.12 -20.42 15.91
N GLU A 62 -3.33 -20.93 16.85
CA GLU A 62 -1.91 -21.25 16.59
C GLU A 62 -1.75 -22.28 15.47
N TYR A 63 -2.67 -23.24 15.35
CA TYR A 63 -2.67 -24.24 14.28
C TYR A 63 -2.72 -23.59 12.88
N HIS A 64 -3.73 -22.74 12.63
CA HIS A 64 -3.86 -22.04 11.35
C HIS A 64 -2.70 -21.07 11.09
N THR A 65 -2.13 -20.50 12.17
CA THR A 65 -0.97 -19.62 12.09
C THR A 65 0.26 -20.40 11.62
N ARG A 66 0.51 -21.60 12.16
CA ARG A 66 1.62 -22.46 11.74
C ARG A 66 1.50 -22.87 10.27
N ILE A 67 0.33 -23.32 9.84
CA ILE A 67 0.07 -23.70 8.43
C ILE A 67 0.34 -22.53 7.48
N ALA A 68 -0.12 -21.33 7.83
CA ALA A 68 0.10 -20.16 6.98
C ALA A 68 1.58 -19.77 6.92
N ILE A 69 2.30 -19.83 8.03
CA ILE A 69 3.75 -19.55 8.08
C ILE A 69 4.53 -20.60 7.29
N GLU A 70 4.20 -21.89 7.45
CA GLU A 70 4.81 -22.97 6.69
C GLU A 70 4.60 -22.77 5.19
N TRP A 71 3.37 -22.42 4.78
CA TRP A 71 3.10 -22.09 3.38
C TRP A 71 3.94 -20.89 2.90
N LEU A 72 4.04 -19.81 3.69
CA LEU A 72 4.84 -18.65 3.33
C LEU A 72 6.35 -19.00 3.21
N CYS A 73 6.85 -19.92 4.05
CA CYS A 73 8.21 -20.45 3.95
C CYS A 73 8.41 -21.27 2.69
N ASN A 74 7.53 -22.24 2.43
CA ASN A 74 7.63 -23.17 1.30
C ASN A 74 7.47 -22.48 -0.05
N ASN A 75 6.85 -21.30 -0.09
CA ASN A 75 6.67 -20.48 -1.28
C ASN A 75 7.56 -19.23 -1.27
N TYR A 76 8.65 -19.22 -0.50
CA TYR A 76 9.72 -18.21 -0.55
C TYR A 76 9.28 -16.75 -0.27
N PHE A 77 8.17 -16.52 0.44
CA PHE A 77 7.79 -15.19 0.90
C PHE A 77 8.57 -14.79 2.15
N ILE A 78 8.86 -15.78 3.01
CA ILE A 78 9.63 -15.63 4.23
C ILE A 78 10.59 -16.81 4.36
N GLN A 79 11.62 -16.65 5.19
CA GLN A 79 12.55 -17.71 5.52
C GLN A 79 12.68 -17.82 7.04
N LYS A 80 12.61 -19.05 7.57
CA LYS A 80 12.91 -19.31 8.97
C LYS A 80 14.43 -19.27 9.18
N VAL A 81 14.91 -18.41 10.07
CA VAL A 81 16.33 -18.30 10.40
C VAL A 81 16.65 -19.35 11.47
N MET A 82 17.31 -20.43 11.09
CA MET A 82 17.72 -21.46 12.05
C MET A 82 18.96 -21.01 12.82
N LYS A 83 18.79 -20.61 14.07
CA LYS A 83 19.89 -20.45 15.04
C LYS A 83 19.56 -21.24 16.31
N PRO A 84 20.57 -21.82 16.99
CA PRO A 84 20.39 -22.37 18.33
C PRO A 84 19.66 -21.33 19.20
N TYR A 85 18.60 -21.75 19.90
CA TYR A 85 17.80 -20.92 20.82
C TYR A 85 16.94 -19.79 20.19
N GLN A 86 16.83 -19.69 18.85
CA GLN A 86 15.97 -18.69 18.18
C GLN A 86 14.90 -19.32 17.27
N SER A 87 13.99 -20.10 17.86
CA SER A 87 12.97 -20.88 17.13
C SER A 87 11.91 -20.05 16.38
N ASN A 88 11.82 -18.74 16.63
CA ASN A 88 10.79 -17.83 16.12
C ASN A 88 11.37 -16.60 15.39
N ARG A 89 12.53 -16.76 14.76
CA ARG A 89 13.14 -15.73 13.92
C ARG A 89 12.86 -16.00 12.45
N TYR A 90 12.37 -14.98 11.76
CA TYR A 90 12.05 -15.02 10.34
C TYR A 90 12.74 -13.88 9.60
N ARG A 91 13.03 -14.11 8.33
CA ARG A 91 13.49 -13.09 7.37
C ARG A 91 12.41 -12.95 6.30
N ILE A 92 11.90 -11.73 6.11
CA ILE A 92 11.01 -11.40 5.00
C ILE A 92 11.87 -11.26 3.74
N LEU A 93 11.54 -12.04 2.73
CA LEU A 93 12.24 -12.05 1.45
C LEU A 93 11.59 -11.03 0.51
N VAL A 94 12.33 -10.61 -0.52
CA VAL A 94 11.72 -10.01 -1.71
C VAL A 94 10.81 -11.07 -2.31
N THR A 95 9.62 -10.68 -2.73
CA THR A 95 8.61 -11.65 -3.20
C THR A 95 9.15 -12.55 -4.30
N PRO A 96 8.77 -13.84 -4.30
CA PRO A 96 9.18 -14.79 -5.33
C PRO A 96 8.64 -14.40 -6.70
N ASP A 97 9.32 -14.85 -7.75
CA ASP A 97 8.73 -14.86 -9.08
C ASP A 97 7.69 -15.98 -9.14
N TYR A 98 6.56 -15.72 -9.80
CA TYR A 98 5.49 -16.69 -9.93
C TYR A 98 5.24 -17.01 -11.41
N ASP A 99 5.42 -18.28 -11.75
CA ASP A 99 5.10 -18.82 -13.05
C ASP A 99 3.66 -19.31 -13.05
N ASP A 100 2.79 -18.53 -13.70
CA ASP A 100 1.36 -18.82 -13.73
C ASP A 100 1.02 -20.04 -14.61
N VAL A 101 1.90 -20.46 -15.54
CA VAL A 101 1.67 -21.65 -16.37
C VAL A 101 1.90 -22.91 -15.54
N ASN A 102 3.04 -22.98 -14.85
CA ASN A 102 3.40 -24.14 -14.04
C ASN A 102 2.89 -24.07 -12.59
N LYS A 103 2.29 -22.95 -12.19
CA LYS A 103 1.82 -22.66 -10.82
C LYS A 103 2.93 -22.83 -9.79
N LYS A 104 4.14 -22.32 -10.10
CA LYS A 104 5.35 -22.47 -9.28
C LYS A 104 5.92 -21.13 -8.85
N TYR A 105 6.52 -21.14 -7.66
CA TYR A 105 7.22 -20.00 -7.08
C TYR A 105 8.73 -20.21 -7.18
N TYR A 106 9.47 -19.18 -7.57
CA TYR A 106 10.93 -19.18 -7.63
C TYR A 106 11.50 -18.17 -6.64
N SER A 107 12.48 -18.60 -5.86
CA SER A 107 13.03 -17.81 -4.75
C SER A 107 13.82 -16.61 -5.24
N ASN A 108 13.58 -15.45 -4.62
CA ASN A 108 14.36 -14.23 -4.76
C ASN A 108 15.23 -13.95 -3.51
N GLU A 109 15.61 -14.99 -2.75
CA GLU A 109 16.29 -14.84 -1.45
C GLU A 109 17.64 -14.11 -1.49
N GLY A 110 18.30 -14.08 -2.66
CA GLY A 110 19.56 -13.37 -2.87
C GLY A 110 19.41 -11.86 -2.90
N ILE A 111 18.19 -11.34 -3.10
CA ILE A 111 17.93 -9.91 -3.18
C ILE A 111 17.75 -9.33 -1.78
N ILE A 112 18.59 -8.37 -1.41
CA ILE A 112 18.50 -7.69 -0.11
C ILE A 112 17.26 -6.79 -0.08
N ARG A 113 16.39 -6.98 0.91
CA ARG A 113 15.14 -6.23 1.10
C ARG A 113 15.39 -4.82 1.67
N ASN A 114 15.79 -3.89 0.81
CA ASN A 114 15.89 -2.45 1.13
C ASN A 114 15.27 -1.59 0.01
N ARG A 115 15.05 -0.30 0.29
CA ARG A 115 14.40 0.62 -0.67
C ARG A 115 15.12 0.70 -2.03
N PHE A 116 16.44 0.62 -2.05
CA PHE A 116 17.25 0.72 -3.26
C PHE A 116 17.05 -0.51 -4.15
N ASN A 117 17.34 -1.70 -3.61
CA ASN A 117 17.23 -2.95 -4.36
C ASN A 117 15.78 -3.32 -4.72
N MET A 118 14.81 -2.97 -3.88
CA MET A 118 13.39 -3.18 -4.21
C MET A 118 12.90 -2.21 -5.28
N LYS A 119 13.51 -1.02 -5.40
CA LYS A 119 13.19 -0.08 -6.48
C LYS A 119 13.78 -0.56 -7.81
N ASP A 120 14.97 -1.15 -7.78
CA ASP A 120 15.67 -1.65 -8.96
C ASP A 120 15.18 -3.04 -9.39
N SER A 121 14.50 -3.78 -8.51
CA SER A 121 13.76 -4.97 -8.91
C SER A 121 12.50 -4.59 -9.68
N LEU A 122 12.07 -5.44 -10.63
CA LEU A 122 10.80 -5.28 -11.35
C LEU A 122 9.57 -5.26 -10.40
N ASN A 123 9.76 -5.59 -9.13
CA ASN A 123 8.71 -5.73 -8.13
C ASN A 123 8.35 -4.41 -7.44
N GLY A 124 9.27 -3.44 -7.32
CA GLY A 124 8.98 -2.17 -6.63
C GLY A 124 8.52 -2.38 -5.17
N TYR A 125 8.13 -1.30 -4.48
CA TYR A 125 7.53 -1.42 -3.16
C TYR A 125 6.43 -0.39 -2.91
N VAL A 126 5.53 -0.74 -2.00
CA VAL A 126 4.58 0.18 -1.36
C VAL A 126 5.08 0.44 0.05
N GLU A 127 5.20 1.72 0.40
CA GLU A 127 5.51 2.16 1.75
C GLU A 127 4.22 2.56 2.47
N LEU A 128 3.90 1.80 3.52
CA LEU A 128 2.65 1.92 4.27
C LEU A 128 2.93 2.44 5.69
N PRO A 129 2.10 3.33 6.24
CA PRO A 129 2.09 3.66 7.66
C PRO A 129 1.88 2.42 8.53
N VAL A 130 2.64 2.25 9.61
CA VAL A 130 2.44 1.12 10.54
C VAL A 130 1.04 1.15 11.14
N GLU A 131 0.50 2.34 11.38
CA GLU A 131 -0.79 2.60 12.02
C GLU A 131 -1.96 2.10 11.19
N VAL A 132 -1.88 2.15 9.85
CA VAL A 132 -3.01 1.70 9.00
C VAL A 132 -3.23 0.21 9.09
N MET A 133 -2.16 -0.56 9.30
CA MET A 133 -2.26 -2.02 9.46
C MET A 133 -2.32 -2.44 10.93
N ARG A 134 -2.63 -1.53 11.87
CA ARG A 134 -2.97 -1.89 13.25
C ARG A 134 -4.45 -2.23 13.36
N GLY A 135 -4.78 -3.21 14.21
CA GLY A 135 -6.16 -3.53 14.54
C GLY A 135 -6.92 -4.28 13.44
N SER A 136 -8.05 -3.73 13.00
CA SER A 136 -9.10 -4.46 12.29
C SER A 136 -8.69 -4.95 10.90
N ILE A 137 -7.79 -4.27 10.17
CA ILE A 137 -7.40 -4.69 8.81
C ILE A 137 -6.83 -6.11 8.79
N LEU A 138 -6.01 -6.45 9.78
CA LEU A 138 -5.37 -7.76 9.88
C LEU A 138 -6.19 -8.76 10.70
N ARG A 139 -7.14 -8.30 11.53
CA ARG A 139 -7.92 -9.14 12.47
C ARG A 139 -9.33 -9.49 11.99
N ASP A 140 -10.04 -8.55 11.39
CA ASP A 140 -11.47 -8.69 11.06
C ASP A 140 -11.66 -9.07 9.58
N LYS A 141 -11.83 -10.37 9.35
CA LYS A 141 -12.03 -10.93 8.01
C LYS A 141 -13.40 -10.66 7.42
N THR A 142 -14.39 -10.30 8.25
CA THR A 142 -15.74 -10.00 7.78
C THR A 142 -15.79 -8.58 7.22
N LEU A 143 -15.09 -7.65 7.88
CA LEU A 143 -14.96 -6.27 7.46
C LEU A 143 -13.98 -6.11 6.29
N TRP A 144 -12.80 -6.75 6.41
CA TRP A 144 -11.71 -6.65 5.45
C TRP A 144 -11.57 -7.91 4.61
N SER A 145 -12.05 -7.85 3.37
CA SER A 145 -11.75 -8.88 2.37
C SER A 145 -10.34 -8.68 1.79
N ASP A 146 -9.76 -9.74 1.24
CA ASP A 146 -8.44 -9.66 0.59
C ASP A 146 -8.45 -8.63 -0.55
N ARG A 147 -9.58 -8.52 -1.26
CA ARG A 147 -9.78 -7.50 -2.30
C ARG A 147 -9.65 -6.09 -1.74
N LYS A 148 -10.32 -5.79 -0.61
CA LYS A 148 -10.22 -4.47 0.04
C LYS A 148 -8.79 -4.18 0.48
N ILE A 149 -8.09 -5.18 1.04
CA ILE A 149 -6.68 -5.05 1.45
C ILE A 149 -5.79 -4.73 0.23
N ARG A 150 -5.97 -5.45 -0.89
CA ARG A 150 -5.20 -5.22 -2.13
C ARG A 150 -5.48 -3.85 -2.73
N ILE A 151 -6.75 -3.45 -2.83
CA ILE A 151 -7.14 -2.11 -3.28
C ILE A 151 -6.52 -1.04 -2.39
N PHE A 152 -6.60 -1.20 -1.07
CA PHE A 152 -6.02 -0.25 -0.12
C PHE A 152 -4.50 -0.11 -0.30
N GLY A 153 -3.78 -1.22 -0.50
CA GLY A 153 -2.36 -1.20 -0.83
C GLY A 153 -2.06 -0.51 -2.16
N GLN A 154 -2.86 -0.74 -3.19
CA GLN A 154 -2.73 -0.05 -4.48
C GLN A 154 -2.97 1.46 -4.35
N LEU A 155 -3.94 1.90 -3.55
CA LEU A 155 -4.15 3.33 -3.30
C LEU A 155 -2.88 3.96 -2.69
N TYR A 156 -2.24 3.31 -1.73
CA TYR A 156 -0.95 3.80 -1.18
C TYR A 156 0.20 3.78 -2.18
N LEU A 157 0.23 2.81 -3.11
CA LEU A 157 1.22 2.76 -4.19
C LEU A 157 1.16 4.03 -5.04
N PHE A 158 -0.07 4.45 -5.38
CA PHE A 158 -0.34 5.64 -6.20
C PHE A 158 -0.53 6.93 -5.38
N HIS A 159 -0.43 6.88 -4.04
CA HIS A 159 -0.58 8.04 -3.16
C HIS A 159 0.70 8.89 -3.10
N TRP A 160 0.79 9.88 -3.99
CA TRP A 160 1.91 10.80 -4.15
C TRP A 160 1.39 12.21 -3.92
N ILE A 161 1.23 12.55 -2.63
CA ILE A 161 0.56 13.78 -2.19
C ILE A 161 1.29 15.05 -2.63
N ASP A 162 2.61 15.00 -2.80
CA ASP A 162 3.40 16.11 -3.30
C ASP A 162 3.21 16.37 -4.80
N GLU A 163 2.91 15.34 -5.59
CA GLU A 163 2.70 15.46 -7.05
C GLU A 163 1.24 15.65 -7.44
N PHE A 164 0.33 15.01 -6.70
CA PHE A 164 -1.08 14.89 -7.10
C PHE A 164 -2.05 15.33 -6.00
N GLY A 165 -1.57 15.75 -4.84
CA GLY A 165 -2.43 16.01 -3.67
C GLY A 165 -3.10 14.75 -3.12
N GLY A 166 -2.77 13.55 -3.62
CA GLY A 166 -3.41 12.30 -3.23
C GLY A 166 -2.98 11.14 -4.11
N VAL A 167 -3.92 10.25 -4.43
CA VAL A 167 -3.78 9.18 -5.43
C VAL A 167 -3.69 9.79 -6.82
N ASP A 168 -2.76 9.30 -7.65
CA ASP A 168 -2.57 9.77 -9.04
C ASP A 168 -3.91 9.80 -9.80
N PRO A 169 -4.37 10.99 -10.26
CA PRO A 169 -5.64 11.12 -10.95
C PRO A 169 -5.69 10.39 -12.30
N ARG A 170 -4.54 10.07 -12.90
CA ARG A 170 -4.49 9.24 -14.13
C ARG A 170 -4.86 7.79 -13.85
N THR A 171 -4.71 7.35 -12.60
CA THR A 171 -5.09 6.02 -12.15
C THR A 171 -6.52 6.02 -11.62
N ILE A 172 -6.83 6.92 -10.68
CA ILE A 172 -8.15 7.00 -10.04
C ILE A 172 -8.50 8.45 -9.68
N HIS A 173 -9.69 8.92 -10.07
CA HIS A 173 -10.24 10.22 -9.64
C HIS A 173 -11.77 10.21 -9.70
N PHE A 174 -12.42 11.17 -9.07
CA PHE A 174 -13.87 11.35 -9.19
C PHE A 174 -14.22 12.12 -10.46
N LYS A 175 -15.20 11.60 -11.22
CA LYS A 175 -15.75 12.23 -12.42
C LYS A 175 -17.27 12.14 -12.39
N ASN A 176 -17.96 13.29 -12.31
CA ASN A 176 -19.43 13.37 -12.34
C ASN A 176 -20.11 12.39 -11.37
N ASN A 177 -19.74 12.44 -10.08
CA ASN A 177 -20.16 11.54 -9.00
C ASN A 177 -19.79 10.05 -9.15
N SER A 178 -19.16 9.62 -10.24
CA SER A 178 -18.57 8.29 -10.41
C SER A 178 -17.07 8.31 -10.10
N ILE A 179 -16.46 7.14 -9.91
CA ILE A 179 -15.01 7.02 -9.79
C ILE A 179 -14.45 6.52 -11.12
N TYR A 180 -13.69 7.36 -11.80
CA TYR A 180 -12.89 6.92 -12.93
C TYR A 180 -11.79 5.97 -12.43
N ILE A 181 -11.67 4.81 -13.06
CA ILE A 181 -10.66 3.79 -12.76
C ILE A 181 -9.99 3.40 -14.07
N ASN A 182 -8.66 3.52 -14.10
CA ASN A 182 -7.84 3.08 -15.23
C ASN A 182 -7.97 1.55 -15.45
N ASP A 183 -8.05 1.11 -16.71
CA ASP A 183 -8.18 -0.31 -17.06
C ASP A 183 -7.02 -1.16 -16.53
N LEU A 184 -5.80 -0.65 -16.58
CA LEU A 184 -4.61 -1.34 -16.08
C LEU A 184 -4.73 -1.66 -14.58
N LEU A 185 -5.37 -0.80 -13.79
CA LEU A 185 -5.60 -1.07 -12.37
C LEU A 185 -6.58 -2.24 -12.18
N SER A 186 -7.63 -2.31 -13.01
CA SER A 186 -8.61 -3.40 -13.01
C SER A 186 -7.93 -4.73 -13.35
N TYR A 187 -7.09 -4.76 -14.38
CA TYR A 187 -6.28 -5.92 -14.75
C TYR A 187 -5.30 -6.33 -13.65
N THR A 188 -4.57 -5.36 -13.08
CA THR A 188 -3.59 -5.58 -12.01
C THR A 188 -4.22 -6.18 -10.76
N LEU A 189 -5.44 -5.77 -10.41
CA LEU A 189 -6.17 -6.28 -9.26
C LEU A 189 -6.96 -7.57 -9.55
N GLY A 190 -7.16 -7.92 -10.83
CA GLY A 190 -7.99 -9.05 -11.25
C GLY A 190 -9.46 -8.91 -10.81
N CYS A 191 -10.01 -7.70 -10.77
CA CYS A 191 -11.40 -7.47 -10.40
C CYS A 191 -12.03 -6.31 -11.18
N SER A 192 -13.37 -6.29 -11.25
CA SER A 192 -14.12 -5.29 -12.02
C SER A 192 -13.96 -3.88 -11.45
N LYS A 193 -14.06 -2.86 -12.32
CA LYS A 193 -14.08 -1.44 -11.90
C LYS A 193 -15.18 -1.16 -10.87
N ASN A 194 -16.34 -1.79 -11.00
CA ASN A 194 -17.45 -1.64 -10.05
C ASN A 194 -17.09 -2.16 -8.65
N ASP A 195 -16.36 -3.28 -8.55
CA ASP A 195 -15.90 -3.81 -7.27
C ASP A 195 -14.81 -2.93 -6.64
N ILE A 196 -13.96 -2.33 -7.47
CA ILE A 196 -12.95 -1.36 -7.03
C ILE A 196 -13.63 -0.11 -6.48
N GLU A 197 -14.55 0.48 -7.24
CA GLU A 197 -15.34 1.65 -6.85
C GLU A 197 -16.07 1.40 -5.53
N ARG A 198 -16.77 0.26 -5.40
CA ARG A 198 -17.48 -0.09 -4.15
C ARG A 198 -16.54 -0.14 -2.96
N SER A 199 -15.34 -0.68 -3.15
CA SER A 199 -14.33 -0.78 -2.08
C SER A 199 -13.77 0.60 -1.71
N ILE A 200 -13.52 1.48 -2.69
CA ILE A 200 -13.06 2.85 -2.44
C ILE A 200 -14.13 3.66 -1.69
N ARG A 201 -15.39 3.60 -2.12
CA ARG A 201 -16.50 4.25 -1.42
C ARG A 201 -16.64 3.74 0.01
N TRP A 202 -16.46 2.43 0.22
CA TRP A 202 -16.43 1.84 1.55
C TRP A 202 -15.26 2.39 2.38
N LEU A 203 -14.04 2.47 1.83
CA LEU A 203 -12.87 3.05 2.52
C LEU A 203 -13.13 4.50 2.94
N ILE A 204 -13.76 5.29 2.08
CA ILE A 204 -14.11 6.69 2.38
C ILE A 204 -15.14 6.75 3.50
N LYS A 205 -16.21 5.95 3.40
CA LYS A 205 -17.25 5.86 4.45
C LYS A 205 -16.68 5.45 5.80
N GLN A 206 -15.64 4.61 5.82
CA GLN A 206 -14.98 4.17 7.04
C GLN A 206 -13.86 5.11 7.52
N GLY A 207 -13.62 6.23 6.82
CA GLY A 207 -12.63 7.22 7.23
C GLY A 207 -11.18 6.82 6.95
N TYR A 208 -10.91 5.89 6.04
CA TYR A 208 -9.54 5.54 5.63
C TYR A 208 -8.99 6.42 4.51
N ALA A 209 -9.88 7.03 3.74
CA ALA A 209 -9.55 7.92 2.63
C ALA A 209 -10.62 9.00 2.50
N THR A 210 -10.31 10.07 1.80
CA THR A 210 -11.15 11.24 1.65
C THR A 210 -11.11 11.77 0.22
N GLU A 211 -12.19 12.43 -0.18
CA GLU A 211 -12.24 13.18 -1.42
C GLU A 211 -11.66 14.57 -1.17
N VAL A 212 -10.72 14.99 -2.03
CA VAL A 212 -10.11 16.33 -1.95
C VAL A 212 -10.10 16.97 -3.33
N GLU A 213 -10.47 18.25 -3.40
CA GLU A 213 -10.35 19.07 -4.59
C GLU A 213 -8.92 19.59 -4.72
N ALA A 214 -8.09 18.88 -5.50
CA ALA A 214 -6.72 19.27 -5.78
C ALA A 214 -6.67 20.19 -7.00
N VAL A 215 -5.89 21.25 -6.90
CA VAL A 215 -5.73 22.25 -7.97
C VAL A 215 -4.41 22.05 -8.69
N TYR A 216 -4.50 22.04 -10.01
CA TYR A 216 -3.39 21.85 -10.93
C TYR A 216 -3.22 23.08 -11.81
N ARG A 217 -1.97 23.50 -11.97
CA ARG A 217 -1.60 24.67 -12.77
C ARG A 217 -0.57 24.28 -13.81
N THR A 218 -0.72 24.81 -15.01
CA THR A 218 0.28 24.69 -16.08
C THR A 218 1.60 25.30 -15.62
N ASN A 219 2.67 24.50 -15.61
CA ASN A 219 4.01 25.00 -15.37
C ASN A 219 4.58 25.60 -16.66
N ASN A 220 4.60 26.94 -16.74
CA ASN A 220 5.13 27.67 -17.90
C ASN A 220 6.64 27.48 -18.11
N ASN A 221 7.37 27.02 -17.08
CA ASN A 221 8.80 26.73 -17.17
C ASN A 221 9.07 25.29 -17.64
N SER A 222 8.05 24.44 -17.76
CA SER A 222 8.20 23.08 -18.26
C SER A 222 8.15 23.06 -19.79
N PHE A 223 9.03 22.28 -20.42
CA PHE A 223 9.11 22.17 -21.88
C PHE A 223 7.78 21.71 -22.51
N TYR A 224 7.06 20.83 -21.80
CA TYR A 224 5.79 20.25 -22.26
C TYR A 224 4.55 20.91 -21.64
N LYS A 225 4.67 22.04 -20.95
CA LYS A 225 3.55 22.72 -20.26
C LYS A 225 2.76 21.77 -19.36
N GLU A 226 3.49 21.00 -18.56
CA GLU A 226 2.94 20.00 -17.65
C GLU A 226 2.05 20.62 -16.58
N GLN A 227 1.02 19.88 -16.17
CA GLN A 227 0.18 20.26 -15.04
C GLN A 227 0.87 19.88 -13.75
N GLN A 228 1.06 20.85 -12.86
CA GLN A 228 1.63 20.65 -11.54
C GLN A 228 0.57 20.88 -10.47
N TYR A 229 0.47 19.98 -9.50
CA TYR A 229 -0.29 20.22 -8.28
C TYR A 229 0.29 21.39 -7.50
N VAL A 230 -0.55 22.38 -7.18
CA VAL A 230 -0.14 23.63 -6.50
C VAL A 230 -0.76 23.79 -5.11
N GLY A 231 -1.71 22.93 -4.75
CA GLY A 231 -2.39 22.94 -3.46
C GLY A 231 -3.85 22.55 -3.56
N ASP A 232 -4.53 22.55 -2.42
CA ASP A 232 -5.96 22.23 -2.33
C ASP A 232 -6.83 23.45 -2.57
N ALA A 233 -8.02 23.25 -3.14
CA ALA A 233 -8.93 24.32 -3.51
C ALA A 233 -9.32 25.22 -2.33
N THR A 234 -9.31 24.70 -1.10
CA THR A 234 -9.62 25.46 0.12
C THR A 234 -8.45 26.32 0.60
N GLU A 235 -7.22 26.01 0.19
CA GLU A 235 -5.99 26.65 0.69
C GLU A 235 -5.36 27.61 -0.31
N ILE A 236 -5.91 27.73 -1.52
CA ILE A 236 -5.30 28.51 -2.59
C ILE A 236 -6.28 29.45 -3.29
N ASN A 237 -5.74 30.55 -3.80
CA ASN A 237 -6.44 31.40 -4.77
C ASN A 237 -6.41 30.73 -6.15
N ILE A 238 -7.56 30.22 -6.57
CA ILE A 238 -7.76 29.52 -7.84
C ILE A 238 -7.74 30.55 -8.98
N LEU A 239 -6.94 30.29 -10.02
CA LEU A 239 -6.89 31.09 -11.24
C LEU A 239 -7.87 30.54 -12.29
N PRO A 240 -8.36 31.36 -13.23
CA PRO A 240 -9.27 30.90 -14.29
C PRO A 240 -8.69 29.79 -15.18
N THR A 241 -7.36 29.68 -15.25
CA THR A 241 -6.64 28.67 -16.04
C THR A 241 -6.35 27.39 -15.27
N ASP A 242 -6.65 27.35 -13.96
CA ASP A 242 -6.36 26.20 -13.13
C ASP A 242 -7.35 25.07 -13.40
N LYS A 243 -6.86 23.84 -13.30
CA LYS A 243 -7.68 22.63 -13.41
C LYS A 243 -7.92 22.06 -12.01
N ILE A 244 -9.18 21.89 -11.64
CA ILE A 244 -9.58 21.26 -10.38
C ILE A 244 -9.89 19.79 -10.66
N ILE A 245 -9.27 18.90 -9.90
CA ILE A 245 -9.53 17.46 -9.96
C ILE A 245 -9.84 16.95 -8.57
N LYS A 246 -10.96 16.23 -8.43
CA LYS A 246 -11.35 15.54 -7.21
C LYS A 246 -10.56 14.24 -7.08
N VAL A 247 -9.53 14.26 -6.24
CA VAL A 247 -8.64 13.12 -5.99
C VAL A 247 -9.04 12.38 -4.71
N ILE A 248 -8.53 11.17 -4.56
CA ILE A 248 -8.62 10.40 -3.32
C ILE A 248 -7.36 10.69 -2.51
N ARG A 249 -7.48 11.16 -1.26
CA ARG A 249 -6.35 11.29 -0.33
C ARG A 249 -6.45 10.24 0.77
N MET A 250 -5.33 9.63 1.12
CA MET A 250 -5.30 8.67 2.24
C MET A 250 -5.29 9.44 3.56
N ASN A 251 -6.09 9.02 4.54
CA ASN A 251 -6.21 9.75 5.80
C ASN A 251 -5.05 9.51 6.77
N CYS A 252 -4.24 8.47 6.52
CA CYS A 252 -2.99 8.28 7.24
C CYS A 252 -1.81 8.50 6.30
N ILE A 253 -1.01 9.53 6.56
CA ILE A 253 0.01 9.99 5.62
C ILE A 253 1.39 9.79 6.25
N PRO A 254 2.34 9.14 5.56
CA PRO A 254 3.73 9.15 5.97
C PRO A 254 4.27 10.58 6.08
N SER A 255 4.82 10.93 7.23
CA SER A 255 5.35 12.27 7.55
C SER A 255 6.30 12.82 6.48
N LEU A 256 7.21 11.99 5.96
CA LEU A 256 8.12 12.40 4.88
C LEU A 256 7.38 12.80 3.59
N LYS A 257 6.34 12.05 3.21
CA LYS A 257 5.52 12.39 2.03
C LYS A 257 4.78 13.71 2.24
N LEU A 258 4.25 13.92 3.44
CA LEU A 258 3.58 15.18 3.78
C LEU A 258 4.57 16.35 3.78
N GLN A 259 5.76 16.19 4.37
CA GLN A 259 6.77 17.26 4.40
C GLN A 259 7.20 17.68 2.99
N ASN A 260 7.42 16.71 2.10
CA ASN A 260 7.73 16.99 0.69
C ASN A 260 6.61 17.79 0.03
N ALA A 261 5.35 17.42 0.29
CA ALA A 261 4.21 18.10 -0.26
C ALA A 261 4.08 19.54 0.28
N ILE A 262 4.24 19.74 1.59
CA ILE A 262 4.27 21.07 2.21
C ILE A 262 5.38 21.93 1.60
N ASN A 263 6.59 21.40 1.45
CA ASN A 263 7.71 22.12 0.85
C ASN A 263 7.41 22.51 -0.61
N ARG A 264 6.76 21.62 -1.37
CA ARG A 264 6.46 21.84 -2.79
C ARG A 264 5.31 22.81 -3.04
N THR A 265 4.29 22.80 -2.19
CA THR A 265 3.11 23.66 -2.33
C THR A 265 3.20 24.95 -1.50
N GLY A 266 4.21 25.09 -0.64
CA GLY A 266 4.32 26.19 0.32
C GLY A 266 3.27 26.12 1.43
N GLY A 267 2.92 24.90 1.87
CA GLY A 267 1.96 24.65 2.94
C GLY A 267 0.48 24.69 2.52
N LYS A 268 0.19 24.73 1.22
CA LYS A 268 -1.17 24.86 0.68
C LYS A 268 -1.92 23.51 0.60
N ILE A 269 -1.99 22.80 1.72
CA ILE A 269 -2.61 21.47 1.81
C ILE A 269 -3.57 21.44 3.00
N ALA A 270 -4.82 21.06 2.76
CA ALA A 270 -5.83 20.91 3.78
C ALA A 270 -5.58 19.62 4.60
N LEU A 271 -5.34 19.79 5.90
CA LEU A 271 -5.11 18.74 6.91
C LEU A 271 -6.17 18.76 8.03
#